data_AF-A0A241XIE1-F1
#
_entry.id   AF-A0A241XIE1-F1
#
_cell.length_a   1.000
_cell.length_b   1.000
_cell.length_c   1.000
_cell.angle_alpha   90.00
_cell.angle_beta   90.00
_cell.angle_gamma   90.00
#
_symmetry.space_group_name_H-M   'P 1'
#
loop_
_entity.id
_entity.type
_entity.pdbx_description
1 polymer ?
#
loop_
_entity_poly.entity_id
_entity_poly.type
_entity_poly.pdbx_seq_one_letter_code
_entity_poly.pdbx_strand_id
1 'polypeptide(L)'
;MQTQTLAEFVGRFGQEGAAQALGASQAAISKALRSKRLIIVAPAMGGGFEATELKRFPSGGGRPRAVPSVPMATSSADLEPILPSDSHLVQCADAAVQASSVGGEQ
;
A
#
# COMPACT_ATOMS: atom_id res chain seq x y z
N MET A 1 -7.50 -7.91 -35.74
CA MET A 1 -6.71 -7.50 -34.57
C MET A 1 -7.24 -8.23 -33.34
N GLN A 2 -6.88 -9.50 -33.10
CA GLN A 2 -7.33 -10.20 -31.89
C GLN A 2 -6.14 -10.39 -30.96
N THR A 3 -6.27 -9.80 -29.78
CA THR A 3 -5.36 -9.96 -28.66
C THR A 3 -5.81 -11.19 -27.86
N GLN A 4 -4.87 -12.01 -27.43
CA GLN A 4 -5.17 -13.28 -26.77
C GLN A 4 -4.11 -13.62 -25.71
N THR A 5 -4.41 -14.55 -24.82
CA THR A 5 -3.44 -15.04 -23.84
C THR A 5 -2.38 -15.92 -24.50
N LEU A 6 -1.21 -16.05 -23.85
CA LEU A 6 -0.18 -16.98 -24.29
C LEU A 6 -0.69 -18.43 -24.37
N ALA A 7 -1.57 -18.84 -23.45
CA ALA A 7 -2.14 -20.19 -23.44
C ALA A 7 -3.02 -20.45 -24.67
N GLU A 8 -3.90 -19.51 -25.03
CA GLU A 8 -4.71 -19.60 -26.25
C GLU A 8 -3.85 -19.57 -27.50
N PHE A 9 -2.76 -18.78 -27.49
CA PHE A 9 -1.84 -18.71 -28.62
C PHE A 9 -1.12 -20.04 -28.84
N VAL A 10 -0.62 -20.66 -27.77
CA VAL A 10 -0.05 -22.01 -27.82
C VAL A 10 -1.08 -23.05 -28.24
N GLY A 11 -2.35 -22.91 -27.83
CA GLY A 11 -3.42 -23.81 -28.29
C GLY A 11 -3.63 -23.80 -29.80
N ARG A 12 -3.33 -22.67 -30.48
CA ARG A 12 -3.49 -22.52 -31.93
C ARG A 12 -2.22 -22.92 -32.71
N PHE A 13 -1.04 -22.56 -32.21
CA PHE A 13 0.23 -22.70 -32.95
C PHE A 13 1.15 -23.81 -32.41
N GLY A 14 0.80 -24.44 -31.29
CA GLY A 14 1.70 -25.31 -30.54
C GLY A 14 2.79 -24.51 -29.79
N GLN A 15 3.53 -25.18 -28.91
CA GLN A 15 4.57 -24.51 -28.12
C GLN A 15 5.77 -24.06 -28.96
N GLU A 16 6.19 -24.90 -29.92
CA GLU A 16 7.33 -24.61 -30.79
C GLU A 16 7.01 -23.50 -31.80
N GLY A 17 5.83 -23.55 -32.44
CA GLY A 17 5.36 -22.48 -33.32
C GLY A 17 5.16 -21.15 -32.59
N ALA A 18 4.61 -21.18 -31.37
CA ALA A 18 4.49 -19.98 -30.54
C ALA A 18 5.87 -19.43 -30.13
N ALA A 19 6.83 -20.29 -29.83
CA ALA A 19 8.20 -19.90 -29.51
C ALA A 19 8.87 -19.21 -30.71
N GLN A 20 8.75 -19.80 -31.91
CA GLN A 20 9.27 -19.21 -33.14
C GLN A 20 8.63 -17.85 -33.45
N ALA A 21 7.30 -17.74 -33.33
CA ALA A 21 6.56 -16.52 -33.61
C ALA A 21 6.90 -15.37 -32.65
N LEU A 22 7.27 -15.69 -31.40
CA LEU A 22 7.61 -14.71 -30.36
C LEU A 22 9.13 -14.52 -30.18
N GLY A 23 9.97 -15.18 -31.00
CA GLY A 23 11.43 -15.10 -30.88
C GLY A 23 11.97 -15.65 -29.56
N ALA A 24 11.34 -16.70 -29.01
CA ALA A 24 11.70 -17.34 -27.75
C ALA A 24 12.04 -18.83 -27.93
N SER A 25 12.48 -19.50 -26.86
CA SER A 25 12.64 -20.95 -26.86
C SER A 25 11.37 -21.66 -26.39
N GLN A 26 11.13 -22.88 -26.87
CA GLN A 26 10.01 -23.72 -26.40
C GLN A 26 10.06 -23.93 -24.87
N ALA A 27 11.26 -24.04 -24.30
CA ALA A 27 11.46 -24.10 -22.85
C ALA A 27 10.99 -22.82 -22.12
N ALA A 28 11.18 -21.63 -22.70
CA ALA A 28 10.69 -20.37 -22.14
C ALA A 28 9.15 -20.32 -22.16
N ILE A 29 8.52 -20.79 -23.24
CA ILE A 29 7.06 -20.91 -23.34
C ILE A 29 6.53 -21.90 -22.29
N SER A 30 7.14 -23.08 -22.18
CA SER A 30 6.78 -24.10 -21.18
C SER A 30 6.88 -23.56 -19.74
N LYS A 31 7.97 -22.86 -19.42
CA LYS A 31 8.14 -22.20 -18.12
C LYS A 31 7.05 -21.15 -17.87
N ALA A 32 6.73 -20.34 -18.87
CA ALA A 32 5.75 -19.29 -18.72
C ALA A 32 4.34 -19.82 -18.42
N LEU A 33 3.94 -20.88 -19.12
CA LEU A 33 2.67 -21.59 -18.88
C LEU A 33 2.65 -22.22 -17.48
N ARG A 34 3.72 -22.91 -17.08
CA ARG A 34 3.82 -23.58 -15.78
C ARG A 34 3.76 -22.59 -14.61
N SER A 35 4.43 -21.44 -14.75
CA SER A 35 4.41 -20.35 -13.77
C SER A 35 3.13 -19.50 -13.81
N LYS A 36 2.17 -19.80 -14.72
CA LYS A 36 0.93 -19.04 -14.90
C LYS A 36 1.17 -17.53 -15.04
N ARG A 37 2.20 -17.16 -15.82
CA ARG A 37 2.51 -15.74 -16.09
C ARG A 37 1.35 -15.11 -16.86
N LEU A 38 0.98 -13.89 -16.51
CA LEU A 38 -0.04 -13.12 -17.21
C LEU A 38 0.58 -12.50 -18.45
N ILE A 39 0.60 -13.25 -19.55
CA ILE A 39 1.19 -12.83 -20.83
C ILE A 39 0.09 -12.70 -21.86
N ILE A 40 0.06 -11.54 -22.51
CA ILE A 40 -0.85 -11.17 -23.58
C ILE A 40 -0.07 -11.10 -24.89
N VAL A 41 -0.60 -11.72 -25.94
CA VAL A 41 -0.03 -11.76 -27.29
C VAL A 41 -0.94 -10.97 -28.23
N ALA A 42 -0.35 -10.06 -29.01
CA ALA A 42 -1.05 -9.23 -29.97
C ALA A 42 -0.33 -9.25 -31.34
N PRO A 43 -1.04 -9.12 -32.46
CA PRO A 43 -0.40 -8.93 -33.77
C PRO A 43 0.31 -7.58 -33.84
N ALA A 44 1.53 -7.55 -34.36
CA ALA A 44 2.29 -6.32 -34.54
C ALA A 44 1.95 -5.62 -35.86
N MET A 45 2.10 -4.29 -35.92
CA MET A 45 1.74 -3.47 -37.09
C MET A 45 2.58 -3.79 -38.34
N GLY A 46 3.76 -4.38 -38.17
CA GLY A 46 4.66 -4.84 -39.24
C GLY A 46 4.54 -6.34 -39.60
N GLY A 47 3.54 -7.03 -39.07
CA GLY A 47 3.42 -8.49 -39.15
C GLY A 47 4.11 -9.20 -37.98
N GLY A 48 3.84 -10.50 -37.84
CA GLY A 48 4.27 -11.27 -36.67
C GLY A 48 3.45 -10.96 -35.42
N PHE A 49 4.02 -11.25 -34.25
CA PHE A 49 3.37 -11.14 -32.96
C PHE A 49 4.29 -10.52 -31.91
N GLU A 50 3.70 -9.69 -31.05
CA GLU A 50 4.34 -9.15 -29.86
C GLU A 50 3.68 -9.71 -28.61
N ALA A 51 4.46 -9.85 -27.54
CA ALA A 51 3.98 -10.34 -26.25
C ALA A 51 4.35 -9.38 -25.12
N THR A 52 3.39 -9.10 -24.24
CA THR A 52 3.57 -8.26 -23.05
C THR A 52 3.22 -9.06 -21.79
N GLU A 53 4.07 -8.99 -20.77
CA GLU A 53 3.81 -9.59 -19.46
C GLU A 53 3.37 -8.54 -18.44
N LEU A 54 2.30 -8.85 -17.71
CA LEU A 54 1.88 -8.09 -16.54
C LEU A 54 2.43 -8.75 -15.27
N LYS A 55 3.14 -7.97 -14.44
CA LYS A 55 3.70 -8.42 -13.16
C LYS A 55 3.50 -7.36 -12.09
N ARG A 56 3.22 -7.78 -10.86
CA ARG A 56 3.12 -6.88 -9.70
C ARG A 56 4.48 -6.25 -9.37
N PHE A 57 4.43 -5.07 -8.79
CA PHE A 57 5.59 -4.37 -8.25
C PHE A 57 5.49 -4.29 -6.70
N PRO A 58 6.56 -4.58 -5.95
CA PRO A 58 7.84 -5.11 -6.41
C PRO A 58 7.71 -6.56 -6.92
N SER A 59 8.56 -6.91 -7.87
CA SER A 59 8.44 -8.16 -8.61
C SER A 59 9.33 -9.31 -8.08
N GLY A 60 10.13 -9.01 -7.04
CA GLY A 60 10.98 -9.98 -6.34
C GLY A 60 10.14 -10.88 -5.45
N GLY A 61 10.16 -12.19 -5.71
CA GLY A 61 9.42 -13.22 -4.98
C GLY A 61 9.96 -13.48 -3.57
N GLY A 62 10.09 -12.43 -2.76
CA GLY A 62 10.16 -12.57 -1.32
C GLY A 62 8.75 -12.76 -0.80
N ARG A 63 8.50 -13.86 -0.07
CA ARG A 63 7.53 -13.91 1.04
C ARG A 63 7.35 -12.50 1.59
N PRO A 64 6.10 -12.00 1.76
CA PRO A 64 5.86 -10.62 2.14
C PRO A 64 6.85 -10.29 3.24
N ARG A 65 7.86 -9.46 2.94
CA ARG A 65 8.73 -8.93 3.99
C ARG A 65 7.71 -8.23 4.85
N ALA A 66 7.47 -8.78 6.05
CA ALA A 66 6.40 -8.35 6.94
C ALA A 66 6.34 -6.84 6.76
N VAL A 67 5.26 -6.37 6.13
CA VAL A 67 5.05 -4.92 6.06
C VAL A 67 5.23 -4.51 7.51
N PRO A 68 6.16 -3.62 7.86
CA PRO A 68 6.09 -3.05 9.18
C PRO A 68 4.69 -2.48 9.20
N SER A 69 3.79 -3.14 9.93
CA SER A 69 2.47 -2.63 10.22
C SER A 69 2.79 -1.31 10.87
N VAL A 70 2.79 -0.22 10.09
CA VAL A 70 2.83 1.10 10.65
C VAL A 70 1.64 1.08 11.59
N PRO A 71 1.83 1.12 12.92
CA PRO A 71 0.68 1.26 13.78
C PRO A 71 0.07 2.56 13.30
N MET A 72 -1.16 2.48 12.76
CA MET A 72 -1.95 3.66 12.51
C MET A 72 -1.96 4.37 13.87
N ALA A 73 -1.21 5.46 13.98
CA ALA A 73 -1.12 6.19 15.22
C ALA A 73 -2.51 6.74 15.48
N THR A 74 -3.30 6.00 16.25
CA THR A 74 -4.39 6.56 17.03
C THR A 74 -3.74 7.34 18.16
N SER A 75 -3.03 8.42 17.82
CA SER A 75 -2.67 9.44 18.80
C SER A 75 -3.93 10.27 18.98
N SER A 76 -4.86 9.73 19.75
CA SER A 76 -6.01 10.42 20.27
C SER A 76 -6.11 10.05 21.75
N ALA A 77 -6.16 11.10 22.57
CA ALA A 77 -6.31 11.13 24.02
C ALA A 77 -5.02 11.04 24.87
N ASP A 78 -4.52 12.21 25.26
CA ASP A 78 -4.38 12.52 26.70
C ASP A 78 -4.85 13.98 26.91
N LEU A 79 -6.17 14.14 26.98
CA LEU A 79 -6.80 15.30 27.62
C LEU A 79 -7.90 14.70 28.49
N GLU A 80 -7.54 14.38 29.73
CA GLU A 80 -8.52 14.04 30.76
C GLU A 80 -9.47 15.24 30.95
N PRO A 81 -10.80 15.06 30.88
CA PRO A 81 -11.74 16.11 31.20
C PRO A 81 -11.72 16.36 32.71
N ILE A 82 -11.35 17.58 33.13
CA ILE A 82 -11.50 18.01 34.52
C ILE A 82 -13.00 18.12 34.80
N LEU A 83 -13.59 17.10 35.44
CA LEU A 83 -14.93 17.19 36.01
C LEU A 83 -14.85 17.55 37.50
N PRO A 84 -15.71 18.47 37.97
CA PRO A 84 -15.61 19.04 39.30
C PRO A 84 -16.05 18.01 40.35
N SER A 85 -15.24 17.84 41.40
CA SER A 85 -15.68 17.09 42.58
C SER A 85 -16.52 18.01 43.47
N ASP A 86 -17.78 17.65 43.62
CA ASP A 86 -18.78 18.38 44.37
C ASP A 86 -18.61 18.24 45.90
N SER A 87 -18.85 19.39 46.55
CA SER A 87 -19.52 19.56 47.85
C SER A 87 -18.84 19.08 49.14
N HIS A 88 -18.32 20.04 49.94
CA HIS A 88 -18.69 20.14 51.36
C HIS A 88 -18.88 21.60 51.78
N LEU A 89 -20.00 21.81 52.47
CA LEU A 89 -20.68 23.05 52.84
C LEU A 89 -19.99 23.79 54.01
N VAL A 90 -20.12 25.12 54.04
CA VAL A 90 -19.96 26.04 55.21
C VAL A 90 -18.50 26.34 55.59
N GLN A 91 -18.02 27.58 55.74
CA GLN A 91 -18.59 28.70 56.50
C GLN A 91 -17.98 30.03 56.03
N CYS A 92 -18.83 31.01 55.74
CA CYS A 92 -18.41 32.40 55.63
C CYS A 92 -17.95 32.88 57.01
N ALA A 93 -16.71 33.35 57.12
CA ALA A 93 -16.27 34.20 58.22
C ALA A 93 -15.18 35.16 57.73
N ASP A 94 -15.65 36.35 57.40
CA ASP A 94 -15.08 37.68 57.66
C ASP A 94 -13.65 37.73 58.25
N ALA A 95 -12.72 38.31 57.48
CA ALA A 95 -11.70 39.21 58.02
C ALA A 95 -11.08 40.03 56.87
N ALA A 96 -11.50 41.28 56.78
CA ALA A 96 -10.82 42.33 56.03
C ALA A 96 -9.41 42.61 56.56
N VAL A 97 -8.59 43.32 55.76
CA VAL A 97 -7.39 44.16 56.07
C VAL A 97 -6.23 43.81 55.12
N GLN A 98 -5.53 44.71 54.44
CA GLN A 98 -5.60 46.14 54.11
C GLN A 98 -4.59 46.35 52.95
N ALA A 99 -4.75 47.43 52.20
CA ALA A 99 -3.84 47.86 51.14
C ALA A 99 -2.47 48.32 51.66
N SER A 100 -1.41 48.17 50.85
CA SER A 100 -0.66 49.34 50.37
C SER A 100 0.45 49.00 49.38
N SER A 101 0.58 49.94 48.45
CA SER A 101 1.55 50.11 47.37
C SER A 101 2.84 50.77 47.89
N VAL A 102 3.99 50.26 47.44
CA VAL A 102 5.25 51.00 47.27
C VAL A 102 6.08 50.15 46.27
N GLY A 103 6.61 50.59 45.14
CA GLY A 103 6.93 51.93 44.67
C GLY A 103 8.44 52.18 44.79
N GLY A 104 9.19 52.03 43.69
CA GLY A 104 10.57 52.54 43.53
C GLY A 104 11.68 51.49 43.75
N GLU A 105 12.57 51.21 42.79
CA GLU A 105 13.75 51.99 42.36
C GLU A 105 14.89 51.87 43.41
N GLN A 106 16.13 51.45 43.16
CA GLN A 106 17.03 51.34 42.01
C GLN A 106 17.96 50.14 42.22
#